data_AF-A0AAJ6CNU1-F1
#
_entry.id   AF-A0AAJ6CNU1-F1
#
_cell.length_a   1.000
_cell.length_b   1.000
_cell.length_c   1.000
_cell.angle_alpha   90.00
_cell.angle_beta   90.00
_cell.angle_gamma   90.00
#
_symmetry.space_group_name_H-M   'P 1'
#
loop_
_entity.id
_entity.type
_entity.pdbx_description
1 polymer ?
#
loop_
_entity_poly.entity_id
_entity_poly.type
_entity_poly.pdbx_seq_one_letter_code
_entity_poly.pdbx_strand_id
1 'polypeptide(L)'
;MKLLDEKGATNPCHRCNSTDFAVIDEITHLPLQQFISEPEFTNSTLPVALVVCKNCGAVTPHALGAFDLIPEENRYSEGSIDE
;
A
#
# COMPACT_ATOMS: atom_id res chain seq x y z
N MET A 1 -3.25 -1.26 13.34
CA MET A 1 -2.18 -2.05 13.97
C MET A 1 -2.53 -3.53 14.09
N LYS A 2 -3.72 -3.91 14.58
CA LYS A 2 -4.13 -5.32 14.77
C LYS A 2 -3.72 -6.31 13.64
N LEU A 3 -3.98 -5.99 12.37
CA LEU A 3 -3.62 -6.87 11.24
C LEU A 3 -2.10 -6.99 11.03
N LEU A 4 -1.34 -5.94 11.33
CA LEU A 4 0.12 -5.99 11.31
C LEU A 4 0.63 -6.89 12.45
N ASP A 5 0.02 -6.78 13.63
CA ASP A 5 0.34 -7.62 14.79
C ASP A 5 0.08 -9.10 14.49
N GLU A 6 -1.07 -9.42 13.87
CA GLU A 6 -1.44 -10.77 13.44
C GLU A 6 -0.47 -11.35 12.40
N LYS A 7 0.10 -10.51 11.52
CA LYS A 7 1.12 -10.90 10.54
C LYS A 7 2.55 -10.88 11.11
N GLY A 8 2.75 -10.51 12.39
CA GLY A 8 4.07 -10.35 13.01
C GLY A 8 4.89 -9.17 12.44
N ALA A 9 4.26 -8.24 11.73
CA ALA A 9 4.87 -7.10 11.07
C ALA A 9 5.01 -5.90 12.03
N THR A 10 5.68 -6.10 13.16
CA THR A 10 5.72 -5.15 14.29
C THR A 10 7.07 -4.47 14.49
N ASN A 11 7.95 -4.51 13.48
CA ASN A 11 9.24 -3.83 13.56
C ASN A 11 9.05 -2.31 13.73
N PRO A 12 9.95 -1.65 14.48
CA PRO A 12 9.88 -0.20 14.65
C PRO A 12 10.20 0.51 13.33
N CYS A 13 10.08 1.84 13.33
CA CYS A 13 10.33 2.66 12.15
C CYS A 13 11.71 2.36 11.55
N HIS A 14 11.73 1.93 10.29
CA HIS A 14 12.94 1.55 9.55
C HIS A 14 13.96 2.70 9.36
N ARG A 15 13.59 3.94 9.70
CA ARG A 15 14.47 5.12 9.65
C ARG A 15 15.04 5.54 11.00
N CYS A 16 14.25 5.45 12.08
CA CYS A 16 14.62 6.03 13.38
C CYS A 16 14.35 5.14 14.60
N ASN A 17 13.86 3.91 14.39
CA ASN A 17 13.50 2.94 15.44
C ASN A 17 12.40 3.39 16.42
N SER A 18 11.70 4.50 16.16
CA SER A 18 10.50 4.86 16.92
C SER A 18 9.35 3.87 16.66
N THR A 19 8.54 3.62 17.68
CA THR A 19 7.32 2.79 17.62
C THR A 19 6.04 3.62 17.58
N ASP A 20 6.13 4.95 17.51
CA ASP A 20 4.97 5.85 17.45
C ASP A 20 4.60 6.17 15.99
N PHE A 21 3.39 5.75 15.62
CA PHE A 21 2.87 5.87 14.26
C PHE A 21 1.45 6.45 14.24
N ALA A 22 1.12 7.08 13.13
CA ALA A 22 -0.23 7.44 12.72
C ALA A 22 -0.59 6.68 11.43
N VAL A 23 -1.88 6.43 11.22
CA VAL A 23 -2.42 5.94 9.94
C VAL A 23 -3.05 7.13 9.23
N ILE A 24 -2.84 7.25 7.92
CA ILE A 24 -3.58 8.20 7.09
C ILE A 24 -4.94 7.55 6.77
N ASP A 25 -6.03 8.27 7.02
CA ASP A 25 -7.39 7.72 6.98
C ASP A 25 -7.89 7.41 5.56
N GLU A 26 -7.23 7.97 4.53
CA GLU A 26 -7.53 7.71 3.13
C GLU A 26 -6.70 6.56 2.52
N ILE A 27 -7.31 5.86 1.56
CA ILE A 27 -6.61 4.86 0.74
C ILE A 27 -5.83 5.54 -0.38
N THR A 28 -4.55 5.20 -0.47
CA THR A 28 -3.67 5.68 -1.54
C THR A 28 -3.52 4.61 -2.61
N HIS A 29 -3.52 5.03 -3.88
CA HIS A 29 -3.27 4.14 -5.03
C HIS A 29 -1.88 4.47 -5.60
N LEU A 30 -0.95 3.51 -5.54
CA LEU A 30 0.36 3.65 -6.16
C LEU A 30 0.30 3.17 -7.61
N PRO A 31 0.62 4.00 -8.62
CA PRO A 31 0.60 3.56 -10.01
C PRO A 31 1.67 2.50 -10.27
N LEU A 32 1.31 1.46 -11.03
CA LEU A 32 2.20 0.35 -11.39
C LEU A 32 2.56 0.41 -12.87
N GLN A 33 3.84 0.60 -13.18
CA GLN A 33 4.36 0.60 -14.55
C GLN A 33 5.12 -0.70 -14.84
N GLN A 34 5.03 -1.20 -16.07
CA GLN A 34 5.77 -2.39 -16.50
C GLN A 34 7.18 -2.07 -16.98
N PHE A 35 7.35 -0.92 -17.63
CA PHE A 35 8.62 -0.51 -18.24
C PHE A 35 9.12 0.81 -17.65
N ILE A 36 10.43 0.93 -17.44
CA ILE A 36 11.06 2.15 -16.91
C ILE A 36 11.19 3.23 -18.00
N SER A 37 11.34 2.81 -19.26
CA SER A 37 11.70 3.66 -20.38
C SER A 37 10.53 4.38 -21.03
N GLU A 38 9.29 4.04 -20.68
CA GLU A 38 8.10 4.57 -21.32
C GLU A 38 7.19 5.19 -20.26
N PRO A 39 6.81 6.47 -20.41
CA PRO A 39 5.77 7.06 -19.58
C PRO A 39 4.42 6.43 -20.00
N GLU A 40 4.15 5.24 -19.49
CA GLU A 40 2.85 4.60 -19.63
C GLU A 40 1.86 5.21 -18.63
N PHE A 41 0.75 5.74 -19.14
CA PHE A 41 -0.44 5.95 -18.34
C PHE A 41 -1.08 4.59 -18.07
N THR A 42 -0.62 3.96 -16.99
CA THR A 42 -1.17 2.70 -16.48
C THR A 42 -2.44 2.96 -15.68
N ASN A 43 -3.50 2.22 -15.99
CA ASN A 43 -4.68 2.14 -15.12
C ASN A 43 -4.48 1.13 -13.97
N SER A 44 -3.37 0.39 -13.98
CA SER A 44 -3.03 -0.55 -12.92
C SER A 44 -2.44 0.19 -11.73
N THR A 45 -3.04 -0.01 -10.57
CA THR A 45 -2.59 0.63 -9.33
C THR A 45 -2.60 -0.38 -8.19
N LEU A 46 -1.72 -0.17 -7.21
CA LEU A 46 -1.68 -0.92 -5.97
C LEU A 46 -2.35 -0.10 -4.86
N PRO A 47 -3.51 -0.52 -4.33
CA PRO A 47 -4.12 0.13 -3.19
C PRO A 47 -3.32 -0.17 -1.91
N VAL A 48 -2.98 0.88 -1.18
CA VAL A 48 -2.18 0.81 0.06
C VAL A 48 -2.82 1.66 1.16
N ALA A 49 -2.68 1.19 2.41
CA ALA A 49 -2.80 2.06 3.58
C ALA A 49 -1.44 2.70 3.85
N LEU A 50 -1.41 4.00 4.17
CA LEU A 50 -0.18 4.68 4.53
C LEU A 50 -0.05 4.79 6.05
N VAL A 51 1.11 4.40 6.56
CA VAL A 51 1.48 4.56 7.97
C VAL A 51 2.63 5.56 8.06
N VAL A 52 2.49 6.55 8.93
CA VAL A 52 3.46 7.65 9.11
C VAL A 52 4.08 7.56 10.49
N CYS A 53 5.41 7.55 10.56
CA CYS A 53 6.12 7.68 11.84
C CYS A 53 5.95 9.10 12.39
N LYS A 54 5.41 9.25 13.60
CA LYS A 54 5.20 10.58 14.21
C LYS A 54 6.49 11.28 14.61
N ASN A 55 7.58 10.52 14.76
CA ASN A 55 8.88 11.08 15.14
C ASN A 55 9.67 11.66 13.95
N CYS A 56 9.81 10.89 12.86
CA CYS A 56 10.68 11.28 11.74
C CYS A 56 9.95 11.53 10.41
N GLY A 57 8.63 11.34 10.37
CA GLY A 57 7.82 11.56 9.17
C GLY A 57 7.96 10.49 8.08
N ALA A 58 8.69 9.40 8.32
CA ALA A 58 8.78 8.31 7.36
C ALA A 58 7.39 7.73 7.06
N VAL A 59 7.00 7.72 5.78
CA VAL A 59 5.74 7.17 5.29
C VAL A 59 6.01 5.79 4.70
N THR A 60 5.29 4.77 5.16
CA THR A 60 5.43 3.39 4.70
C THR A 60 4.11 2.90 4.12
N PRO A 61 4.07 2.50 2.84
CA PRO A 61 2.88 1.92 2.24
C PRO A 61 2.72 0.45 2.64
N HIS A 62 1.50 0.08 3.01
CA HIS A 62 1.09 -1.29 3.31
C HIS A 62 0.04 -1.74 2.30
N ALA A 63 0.39 -2.67 1.41
CA ALA A 63 -0.50 -3.20 0.39
C ALA A 63 -1.73 -3.88 1.01
N LEU A 64 -2.93 -3.39 0.68
CA LEU A 64 -4.18 -3.88 1.29
C LEU A 64 -4.46 -5.34 0.93
N GLY A 65 -4.10 -5.76 -0.29
CA GLY A 65 -4.27 -7.14 -0.76
C GLY A 65 -3.51 -8.17 0.08
N ALA A 66 -2.36 -7.80 0.66
CA ALA A 66 -1.59 -8.70 1.53
C ALA A 66 -2.29 -9.00 2.88
N PHE A 67 -3.29 -8.21 3.23
CA PHE A 67 -4.13 -8.37 4.42
C PHE A 67 -5.53 -8.90 4.10
N ASP A 68 -5.77 -9.35 2.87
CA ASP A 68 -7.09 -9.81 2.39
C ASP A 68 -8.20 -8.75 2.53
N LEU A 69 -7.84 -7.46 2.56
CA LEU A 69 -8.77 -6.34 2.74
C LEU A 69 -9.43 -5.85 1.45
N ILE A 70 -9.03 -6.39 0.29
CA ILE A 70 -9.67 -6.09 -0.98
C ILE A 70 -10.89 -7.03 -1.12
N PRO A 71 -12.11 -6.52 -1.31
CA PRO A 71 -13.30 -7.36 -1.56
C PRO A 71 -13.13 -8.19 -2.84
N GLU A 72 -13.64 -9.42 -2.88
CA GLU A 72 -13.43 -10.34 -4.02
C GLU A 72 -13.90 -9.75 -5.35
N GLU A 73 -15.02 -9.03 -5.34
CA GLU A 73 -15.58 -8.32 -6.50
C GLU A 73 -14.65 -7.23 -7.05
N ASN A 74 -13.66 -6.79 -6.27
CA ASN A 74 -12.68 -5.77 -6.63
C ASN A 74 -11.26 -6.34 -6.79
N ARG A 75 -11.05 -7.66 -6.59
CA ARG A 75 -9.73 -8.30 -6.72
C ARG A 75 -9.29 -8.43 -8.18
N TYR A 76 -10.22 -8.26 -9.13
CA TYR A 76 -9.97 -8.23 -10.56
C TYR A 76 -10.99 -7.28 -11.21
N SER A 77 -10.67 -5.98 -11.30
CA SER A 77 -11.21 -5.21 -12.41
C SER A 77 -10.44 -5.68 -13.64
N GLU A 78 -11.01 -6.62 -14.38
CA GLU A 78 -10.53 -6.97 -15.72
C GLU A 78 -10.31 -5.66 -16.49
N GLY A 79 -9.07 -5.38 -16.86
CA GLY A 79 -8.86 -4.62 -18.07
C GLY A 79 -9.50 -5.43 -19.18
N SER A 80 -10.67 -5.01 -19.64
CA SER A 80 -11.18 -5.42 -20.93
C SER A 80 -10.14 -5.00 -21.96
N ILE A 81 -9.30 -5.96 -22.36
CA ILE A 81 -8.65 -5.90 -23.66
C ILE A 81 -9.75 -6.32 -24.63
N ASP A 82 -10.64 -5.38 -24.94
CA ASP A 82 -11.53 -5.51 -26.07
C ASP A 82 -10.69 -5.23 -27.33
N GLU A 83 -10.45 -6.32 -28.07
CA GLU A 83 -10.03 -6.50 -29.48
C GLU A 83 -9.02 -5.53 -30.13
#